data_AF-A0A6A3C0V0-F1
#
_entry.id   AF-A0A6A3C0V0-F1
#
_cell.length_a   1.000
_cell.length_b   1.000
_cell.length_c   1.000
_cell.angle_alpha   90.00
_cell.angle_beta   90.00
_cell.angle_gamma   90.00
#
_symmetry.space_group_name_H-M   'P 1'
#
loop_
_entity.id
_entity.type
_entity.pdbx_description
1 polymer ?
#
loop_
_entity_poly.entity_id
_entity_poly.type
_entity_poly.pdbx_seq_one_letter_code
_entity_poly.pdbx_strand_id
1 'polypeptide(L)'
;MCRYILAVYEDGIRHPLWEPPGGYGINPDWLIIRKTYEDTQGQAPSYVLYLDHDHADIVLSIRGLNLAKESDYQVLLDNKLGKRKFNGGYVHNGLLKAAGWVLDAECDVLKELVEEYPNYNLTFAGHSLGSGVAAMLALVVVRHQDKLGNIDRRRIKVHVAEFSSQICRCHQFIGSSGKLFFTL
;
A
#
# COMPACT_ATOMS: atom_id res chain seq x y z
N MET A 1 2.43 7.77 9.77
CA MET A 1 2.61 6.47 9.07
C MET A 1 1.96 5.27 9.77
N CYS A 2 2.44 4.76 10.91
CA CYS A 2 1.83 3.60 11.59
C CYS A 2 0.32 3.73 11.83
N ARG A 3 -0.15 4.96 12.10
CA ARG A 3 -1.59 5.28 12.25
C ARG A 3 -2.39 5.00 10.97
N TYR A 4 -1.89 5.40 9.79
CA TYR A 4 -2.54 5.10 8.50
C TYR A 4 -2.59 3.60 8.21
N ILE A 5 -1.55 2.87 8.61
CA ILE A 5 -1.47 1.42 8.45
C ILE A 5 -2.48 0.71 9.36
N LEU A 6 -2.61 1.16 10.60
CA LEU A 6 -3.61 0.64 11.55
C LEU A 6 -5.04 1.00 11.12
N ALA A 7 -5.27 2.18 10.58
CA ALA A 7 -6.61 2.62 10.14
C ALA A 7 -7.20 1.72 9.03
N VAL A 8 -6.38 1.02 8.25
CA VAL A 8 -6.85 0.03 7.26
C VAL A 8 -7.55 -1.17 7.94
N TYR A 9 -7.24 -1.43 9.20
CA TYR A 9 -7.82 -2.53 9.97
C TYR A 9 -9.16 -2.16 10.62
N GLU A 10 -9.53 -0.88 10.66
CA GLU A 10 -10.80 -0.42 11.22
C GLU A 10 -11.96 -0.68 10.26
N ASP A 11 -13.12 -1.06 10.79
CA ASP A 11 -14.36 -1.21 10.00
C ASP A 11 -14.91 0.16 9.55
N GLY A 12 -14.65 1.21 10.33
CA GLY A 12 -14.95 2.60 9.99
C GLY A 12 -14.00 3.57 10.68
N ILE A 13 -13.42 4.51 9.93
CA ILE A 13 -12.46 5.48 10.46
C ILE A 13 -13.10 6.63 11.26
N ARG A 14 -14.42 6.84 11.13
CA ARG A 14 -15.17 7.83 11.94
C ARG A 14 -15.47 7.34 13.35
N HIS A 15 -15.55 6.03 13.53
CA HIS A 15 -15.83 5.37 14.80
C HIS A 15 -14.88 4.16 14.96
N PRO A 16 -13.57 4.43 15.14
CA PRO A 16 -12.59 3.37 15.25
C PRO A 16 -12.85 2.52 16.50
N LEU A 17 -12.75 1.20 16.35
CA LEU A 17 -12.94 0.23 17.43
C LEU A 17 -11.66 -0.01 18.22
N TRP A 18 -10.49 0.16 17.60
CA TRP A 18 -9.20 -0.23 18.15
C TRP A 18 -8.21 0.94 18.28
N GLU A 19 -8.74 2.16 18.43
CA GLU A 19 -7.87 3.33 18.50
C GLU A 19 -6.91 3.30 19.69
N PRO A 20 -5.64 3.69 19.51
CA PRO A 20 -4.71 3.83 20.63
C PRO A 20 -5.11 4.99 21.54
N PRO A 21 -4.60 5.05 22.78
CA PRO A 21 -4.78 6.22 23.64
C PRO A 21 -4.36 7.52 22.91
N GLY A 22 -5.29 8.47 22.80
CA GLY A 22 -5.11 9.71 22.02
C GLY A 22 -5.62 9.65 20.57
N GLY A 23 -6.26 8.55 20.18
CA GLY A 23 -6.86 8.35 18.86
C GLY A 23 -5.83 8.14 17.75
N TYR A 24 -6.32 7.85 16.54
CA TYR A 24 -5.44 7.78 15.37
C TYR A 24 -4.92 9.15 14.92
N GLY A 25 -5.62 10.24 15.27
CA GLY A 25 -5.28 11.59 14.78
C GLY A 25 -5.35 11.68 13.25
N ILE A 26 -6.33 10.99 12.65
CA ILE A 26 -6.59 10.95 11.21
C ILE A 26 -7.90 11.70 10.98
N ASN A 27 -7.93 12.58 9.97
CA ASN A 27 -9.14 13.28 9.59
C ASN A 27 -9.97 12.38 8.65
N PRO A 28 -11.19 11.96 9.04
CA PRO A 28 -11.98 11.06 8.21
C PRO A 28 -12.44 11.66 6.88
N ASP A 29 -12.47 12.99 6.75
CA ASP A 29 -12.86 13.68 5.53
C ASP A 29 -11.74 13.65 4.46
N TRP A 30 -10.53 13.23 4.84
CA TRP A 30 -9.39 13.08 3.93
C TRP A 30 -9.23 11.65 3.38
N LEU A 31 -10.14 10.74 3.75
CA LEU A 31 -10.21 9.41 3.15
C LEU A 31 -10.88 9.52 1.78
N ILE A 32 -10.13 9.22 0.73
CA ILE A 32 -10.63 9.25 -0.66
C ILE A 32 -11.26 7.90 -1.01
N ILE A 33 -10.58 6.79 -0.71
CA ILE A 33 -11.03 5.43 -1.04
C ILE A 33 -10.77 4.47 0.11
N ARG A 34 -11.70 3.55 0.31
CA ARG A 34 -11.50 2.32 1.10
C ARG A 34 -12.00 1.14 0.28
N LYS A 35 -11.18 0.11 0.13
CA LYS A 35 -11.51 -1.15 -0.54
C LYS A 35 -11.34 -2.31 0.43
N THR A 36 -12.40 -3.08 0.62
CA THR A 36 -12.36 -4.33 1.37
C THR A 36 -11.98 -5.50 0.46
N TYR A 37 -11.83 -6.69 1.04
CA TYR A 37 -11.56 -7.89 0.26
C TYR A 37 -12.68 -8.18 -0.75
N GLU A 38 -13.92 -7.92 -0.36
CA GLU A 38 -15.11 -8.06 -1.21
C GLU A 38 -15.08 -7.09 -2.39
N ASP A 39 -14.70 -5.82 -2.16
CA ASP A 39 -14.57 -4.81 -3.22
C ASP A 39 -13.51 -5.18 -4.26
N THR A 40 -12.40 -5.79 -3.80
CA THR A 40 -11.31 -6.24 -4.69
C THR A 40 -11.56 -7.60 -5.32
N GLN A 41 -12.65 -8.28 -4.94
CA GLN A 41 -12.97 -9.66 -5.36
C GLN A 41 -11.80 -10.62 -5.15
N GLY A 42 -11.02 -10.40 -4.10
CA GLY A 42 -9.83 -11.19 -3.77
C GLY A 42 -8.66 -11.08 -4.74
N GLN A 43 -8.61 -10.05 -5.59
CA GLN A 43 -7.44 -9.79 -6.45
C GLN A 43 -6.32 -9.05 -5.72
N ALA A 44 -6.65 -8.34 -4.64
CA ALA A 44 -5.69 -7.59 -3.83
C ALA A 44 -6.11 -7.62 -2.34
N PRO A 45 -5.18 -7.41 -1.39
CA PRO A 45 -5.54 -7.15 0.00
C PRO A 45 -6.38 -5.88 0.13
N SER A 46 -7.12 -5.71 1.22
CA SER A 46 -7.81 -4.46 1.50
C SER A 46 -6.83 -3.28 1.59
N TYR A 47 -7.25 -2.10 1.15
CA TYR A 47 -6.43 -0.89 1.19
C TYR A 47 -7.27 0.36 1.34
N VAL A 48 -6.61 1.46 1.68
CA VAL A 48 -7.18 2.81 1.71
C VAL A 48 -6.29 3.78 0.94
N LEU A 49 -6.90 4.75 0.28
CA LEU A 49 -6.25 5.93 -0.29
C LEU A 49 -6.63 7.13 0.57
N TYR A 50 -5.62 7.76 1.16
CA TYR A 50 -5.77 8.84 2.13
C TYR A 50 -4.94 10.05 1.70
N LEU A 51 -5.52 11.24 1.80
CA LEU A 51 -4.88 12.50 1.42
C LEU A 51 -4.40 13.25 2.67
N ASP A 52 -3.13 13.08 3.02
CA ASP A 52 -2.54 13.66 4.22
C ASP A 52 -2.07 15.10 3.96
N HIS A 53 -2.97 16.06 4.17
CA HIS A 53 -2.68 17.47 3.94
C HIS A 53 -1.63 18.04 4.90
N ASP A 54 -1.55 17.53 6.13
CA ASP A 54 -0.60 18.01 7.14
C ASP A 54 0.85 17.70 6.75
N HIS A 55 1.08 16.58 6.07
CA HIS A 55 2.41 16.13 5.65
C HIS A 55 2.66 16.28 4.14
N ALA A 56 1.69 16.84 3.40
CA ALA A 56 1.69 16.90 1.94
C ALA A 56 1.99 15.52 1.32
N ASP A 57 1.14 14.53 1.61
CA ASP A 57 1.36 13.14 1.18
C ASP A 57 0.06 12.48 0.69
N ILE A 58 0.14 11.75 -0.41
CA ILE A 58 -0.92 10.89 -0.93
C ILE A 58 -0.56 9.47 -0.51
N VAL A 59 -1.29 8.91 0.45
CA VAL A 59 -0.94 7.65 1.10
C VAL A 59 -1.88 6.54 0.64
N LEU A 60 -1.34 5.56 -0.10
CA LEU A 60 -2.03 4.31 -0.40
C LEU A 60 -1.54 3.23 0.57
N SER A 61 -2.36 2.92 1.57
CA SER A 61 -2.01 2.01 2.67
C SER A 61 -2.70 0.66 2.50
N ILE A 62 -1.89 -0.42 2.46
CA ILE A 62 -2.32 -1.77 2.12
C ILE A 62 -2.25 -2.66 3.35
N ARG A 63 -3.37 -3.33 3.64
CA ARG A 63 -3.50 -4.24 4.76
C ARG A 63 -2.59 -5.45 4.57
N GLY A 64 -1.95 -5.89 5.64
CA GLY A 64 -1.38 -7.24 5.71
C GLY A 64 -2.47 -8.28 5.91
N LEU A 65 -2.20 -9.53 5.51
CA LEU A 65 -3.15 -10.62 5.72
C LEU A 65 -3.48 -10.78 7.21
N ASN A 66 -4.76 -10.95 7.49
CA ASN A 66 -5.19 -11.49 8.75
C ASN A 66 -5.20 -13.03 8.64
N LEU A 67 -4.27 -13.69 9.32
CA LEU A 67 -4.19 -15.15 9.37
C LEU A 67 -5.46 -15.82 9.93
N ALA A 68 -6.35 -15.05 10.56
CA ALA A 68 -7.66 -15.52 11.02
C ALA A 68 -8.74 -15.56 9.92
N LYS A 69 -8.51 -14.98 8.74
CA LYS A 69 -9.46 -14.99 7.61
C LYS A 69 -8.89 -15.82 6.45
N GLU A 70 -9.54 -16.94 6.15
CA GLU A 70 -9.13 -17.87 5.09
C GLU A 70 -9.16 -17.23 3.68
N SER A 71 -9.98 -16.19 3.48
CA SER A 71 -10.01 -15.38 2.26
C SER A 71 -8.68 -14.70 1.95
N ASP A 72 -7.99 -14.22 2.98
CA ASP A 72 -6.71 -13.50 2.86
C ASP A 72 -5.61 -14.43 2.30
N TYR A 73 -5.73 -15.74 2.49
CA TYR A 73 -4.80 -16.73 1.96
C TYR A 73 -4.88 -16.92 0.44
N GLN A 74 -6.00 -16.62 -0.24
CA GLN A 74 -6.17 -16.91 -1.68
C GLN A 74 -5.18 -16.14 -2.57
N VAL A 75 -4.83 -14.90 -2.21
CA VAL A 75 -3.86 -14.07 -2.94
C VAL A 75 -2.44 -14.65 -2.86
N LEU A 76 -2.13 -15.40 -1.79
CA LEU A 76 -0.84 -16.06 -1.57
C LEU A 76 -0.80 -17.53 -2.00
N LEU A 77 -1.87 -18.30 -1.75
CA LEU A 77 -1.94 -19.75 -1.92
C LEU A 77 -2.32 -20.21 -3.32
N ASP A 78 -2.46 -19.30 -4.28
CA ASP A 78 -2.40 -19.69 -5.69
C ASP A 78 -0.95 -20.10 -6.03
N ASN A 79 -0.53 -21.23 -5.45
CA ASN A 79 0.76 -21.90 -5.58
C ASN A 79 1.01 -22.36 -7.03
N LYS A 80 0.02 -22.21 -7.93
CA LYS A 80 0.19 -22.39 -9.38
C LYS A 80 0.91 -21.21 -10.03
N LEU A 81 0.98 -20.06 -9.37
CA LEU A 81 1.55 -18.85 -9.95
C LEU A 81 3.08 -18.89 -10.02
N GLY A 82 3.77 -19.67 -9.19
CA GLY A 82 5.24 -19.76 -9.23
C GLY A 82 5.95 -18.43 -8.97
N LYS A 83 7.28 -18.40 -9.19
CA LYS A 83 8.10 -17.19 -9.07
C LYS A 83 8.37 -16.61 -10.45
N ARG A 84 8.16 -15.30 -10.66
CA ARG A 84 8.55 -14.63 -11.91
C ARG A 84 9.85 -13.86 -11.72
N LYS A 85 10.71 -13.95 -12.73
CA LYS A 85 11.93 -13.15 -12.78
C LYS A 85 11.55 -11.68 -12.97
N PHE A 86 11.87 -10.84 -11.99
CA PHE A 86 11.64 -9.41 -12.02
C PHE A 86 12.90 -8.71 -11.53
N ASN A 87 13.47 -7.86 -12.40
CA ASN A 87 14.70 -7.11 -12.15
C ASN A 87 15.90 -7.95 -11.64
N GLY A 88 16.07 -9.17 -12.18
CA GLY A 88 17.16 -10.08 -11.80
C GLY A 88 16.92 -10.90 -10.54
N GLY A 89 15.83 -10.67 -9.81
CA GLY A 89 15.37 -11.48 -8.67
C GLY A 89 14.09 -12.27 -8.97
N TYR A 90 13.62 -13.04 -8.00
CA TYR A 90 12.37 -13.80 -8.09
C TYR A 90 11.31 -13.15 -7.20
N VAL A 91 10.18 -12.76 -7.78
CA VAL A 91 9.03 -12.20 -7.06
C VAL A 91 7.88 -13.21 -7.06
N HIS A 92 7.15 -13.30 -5.95
CA HIS A 92 5.92 -14.08 -5.87
C HIS A 92 4.88 -13.49 -6.83
N ASN A 93 4.39 -14.27 -7.78
CA ASN A 93 3.49 -13.75 -8.81
C ASN A 93 2.19 -13.15 -8.24
N GLY A 94 1.71 -13.65 -7.10
CA GLY A 94 0.57 -13.07 -6.38
C GLY A 94 0.79 -11.61 -5.95
N LEU A 95 1.99 -11.25 -5.47
CA LEU A 95 2.30 -9.87 -5.04
C LEU A 95 2.32 -8.90 -6.22
N LEU A 96 2.95 -9.30 -7.33
CA LEU A 96 3.03 -8.48 -8.53
C LEU A 96 1.64 -8.34 -9.19
N LYS A 97 0.83 -9.41 -9.19
CA LYS A 97 -0.53 -9.38 -9.71
C LYS A 97 -1.42 -8.45 -8.88
N ALA A 98 -1.37 -8.57 -7.55
CA ALA A 98 -2.11 -7.67 -6.65
C ALA A 98 -1.68 -6.21 -6.85
N ALA A 99 -0.37 -5.94 -6.92
CA ALA A 99 0.14 -4.59 -7.18
C ALA A 99 -0.33 -4.03 -8.53
N GLY A 100 -0.27 -4.83 -9.58
CA GLY A 100 -0.79 -4.44 -10.90
C GLY A 100 -2.28 -4.15 -10.87
N TRP A 101 -3.06 -5.01 -10.22
CA TRP A 101 -4.51 -4.84 -10.07
C TRP A 101 -4.87 -3.55 -9.34
N VAL A 102 -4.20 -3.25 -8.23
CA VAL A 102 -4.43 -2.01 -7.46
C VAL A 102 -4.08 -0.78 -8.30
N LEU A 103 -2.95 -0.81 -9.02
CA LEU A 103 -2.58 0.30 -9.89
C LEU A 103 -3.60 0.49 -11.00
N ASP A 104 -4.05 -0.57 -11.66
CA ASP A 104 -5.02 -0.47 -12.75
C ASP A 104 -6.39 0.00 -12.24
N ALA A 105 -6.81 -0.44 -11.04
CA ALA A 105 -8.08 -0.03 -10.43
C ALA A 105 -8.10 1.45 -10.02
N GLU A 106 -6.97 1.95 -9.50
CA GLU A 106 -6.90 3.29 -8.90
C GLU A 106 -6.05 4.28 -9.71
N CYS A 107 -5.67 3.91 -10.95
CA CYS A 107 -4.76 4.69 -11.80
C CYS A 107 -5.25 6.12 -12.02
N ASP A 108 -6.53 6.26 -12.39
CA ASP A 108 -7.11 7.55 -12.76
C ASP A 108 -7.18 8.48 -11.55
N VAL A 109 -7.67 7.97 -10.40
CA VAL A 109 -7.74 8.73 -9.15
C VAL A 109 -6.34 9.12 -8.66
N LEU A 110 -5.38 8.20 -8.69
CA LEU A 110 -4.00 8.51 -8.31
C LEU A 110 -3.38 9.57 -9.23
N LYS A 111 -3.66 9.50 -10.53
CA LYS A 111 -3.18 10.50 -11.49
C LYS A 111 -3.78 11.87 -11.22
N GLU A 112 -5.10 11.95 -11.03
CA GLU A 112 -5.81 13.19 -10.70
C GLU A 112 -5.24 13.83 -9.43
N LEU A 113 -5.06 13.06 -8.36
CA LEU A 113 -4.49 13.57 -7.11
C LEU A 113 -3.03 14.03 -7.27
N VAL A 114 -2.22 13.31 -8.04
CA VAL A 114 -0.82 13.69 -8.28
C VAL A 114 -0.72 15.00 -9.07
N GLU A 115 -1.64 15.22 -10.01
CA GLU A 115 -1.72 16.44 -10.83
C GLU A 115 -2.31 17.62 -10.03
N GLU A 116 -3.34 17.37 -9.21
CA GLU A 116 -3.96 18.38 -8.33
C GLU A 116 -3.01 18.83 -7.20
N TYR A 117 -2.21 17.90 -6.68
CA TYR A 117 -1.27 18.13 -5.58
C TYR A 117 0.19 17.92 -6.02
N PRO A 118 0.76 18.82 -6.86
CA PRO A 118 2.09 18.65 -7.45
C PRO A 118 3.24 18.74 -6.44
N ASN A 119 2.98 19.23 -5.23
CA ASN A 119 3.97 19.30 -4.15
C ASN A 119 3.90 18.10 -3.19
N TYR A 120 2.92 17.21 -3.35
CA TYR A 120 2.70 16.11 -2.40
C TYR A 120 3.58 14.90 -2.76
N ASN A 121 4.00 14.13 -1.76
CA ASN A 121 4.59 12.82 -2.00
C ASN A 121 3.50 11.81 -2.40
N LEU A 122 3.91 10.72 -3.05
CA LEU A 122 3.08 9.54 -3.28
C LEU A 122 3.68 8.39 -2.49
N THR A 123 3.01 8.00 -1.42
CA THR A 123 3.51 7.02 -0.47
C THR A 123 2.71 5.73 -0.50
N PHE A 124 3.39 4.64 -0.81
CA PHE A 124 2.84 3.29 -0.66
C PHE A 124 3.21 2.75 0.71
N ALA A 125 2.21 2.49 1.54
CA ALA A 125 2.39 1.96 2.88
C ALA A 125 1.82 0.55 2.99
N GLY A 126 2.43 -0.30 3.82
CA GLY A 126 1.86 -1.61 4.09
C GLY A 126 2.42 -2.25 5.35
N HIS A 127 1.69 -3.24 5.87
CA HIS A 127 2.11 -4.06 7.01
C HIS A 127 2.18 -5.53 6.62
N SER A 128 3.18 -6.27 7.12
CA SER A 128 3.35 -7.71 6.86
C SER A 128 3.27 -8.01 5.34
N LEU A 129 2.30 -8.80 4.85
CA LEU A 129 2.15 -9.02 3.41
C LEU A 129 1.91 -7.71 2.62
N GLY A 130 1.16 -6.77 3.20
CA GLY A 130 0.88 -5.48 2.57
C GLY A 130 2.16 -4.72 2.24
N SER A 131 3.23 -4.90 3.03
CA SER A 131 4.57 -4.36 2.74
C SER A 131 5.12 -4.86 1.39
N GLY A 132 4.89 -6.13 1.07
CA GLY A 132 5.29 -6.73 -0.22
C GLY A 132 4.52 -6.14 -1.40
N VAL A 133 3.21 -5.96 -1.26
CA VAL A 133 2.37 -5.35 -2.30
C VAL A 133 2.72 -3.87 -2.48
N ALA A 134 2.90 -3.12 -1.40
CA ALA A 134 3.27 -1.70 -1.42
C ALA A 134 4.62 -1.47 -2.12
N ALA A 135 5.62 -2.31 -1.83
CA ALA A 135 6.90 -2.25 -2.51
C ALA A 135 6.79 -2.57 -4.00
N MET A 136 6.00 -3.57 -4.38
CA MET A 136 5.78 -3.91 -5.79
C MET A 136 5.03 -2.79 -6.53
N LEU A 137 4.04 -2.16 -5.90
CA LEU A 137 3.35 -0.99 -6.46
C LEU A 137 4.33 0.14 -6.78
N ALA A 138 5.20 0.50 -5.84
CA ALA A 138 6.20 1.52 -6.08
C ALA A 138 7.12 1.18 -7.25
N LEU A 139 7.55 -0.08 -7.36
CA LEU A 139 8.37 -0.54 -8.49
C LEU A 139 7.64 -0.47 -9.83
N VAL A 140 6.36 -0.83 -9.87
CA VAL A 140 5.53 -0.75 -11.07
C VAL A 140 5.34 0.72 -11.47
N VAL A 141 5.00 1.59 -10.52
CA VAL A 141 4.79 3.02 -10.75
C VAL A 141 6.06 3.72 -11.23
N VAL A 142 7.22 3.44 -10.62
CA VAL A 142 8.51 4.01 -11.07
C VAL A 142 8.85 3.64 -12.51
N ARG A 143 8.35 2.49 -13.01
CA ARG A 143 8.53 2.09 -14.41
C ARG A 143 7.46 2.61 -15.37
N HIS A 144 6.30 3.01 -14.85
CA HIS A 144 5.15 3.50 -15.61
C HIS A 144 4.72 4.90 -15.12
N GLN A 145 5.69 5.81 -14.96
CA GLN A 145 5.44 7.15 -14.43
C GLN A 145 4.51 7.98 -15.32
N ASP A 146 4.52 7.67 -16.63
CA ASP A 146 3.62 8.24 -17.64
C ASP A 146 2.14 7.99 -17.30
N LYS A 147 1.82 6.90 -16.61
CA LYS A 147 0.46 6.60 -16.15
C LYS A 147 0.00 7.51 -15.01
N LEU A 148 0.92 8.05 -14.21
CA LEU A 148 0.62 8.92 -13.05
C LEU A 148 1.18 10.33 -13.25
N GLY A 149 0.82 10.97 -14.37
CA GLY A 149 1.11 12.38 -14.61
C GLY A 149 2.61 12.72 -14.67
N ASN A 150 3.47 11.75 -15.00
CA ASN A 150 4.93 11.90 -14.98
C ASN A 150 5.51 12.34 -13.62
N ILE A 151 4.95 11.83 -12.52
CA ILE A 151 5.45 12.10 -11.16
C ILE A 151 6.96 11.88 -11.04
N ASP A 152 7.65 12.81 -10.37
CA ASP A 152 9.08 12.68 -10.06
C ASP A 152 9.33 11.47 -9.16
N ARG A 153 10.28 10.61 -9.54
CA ARG A 153 10.68 9.41 -8.76
C ARG A 153 11.03 9.74 -7.31
N ARG A 154 11.55 10.93 -7.03
CA ARG A 154 11.94 11.38 -5.68
C ARG A 154 10.74 11.57 -4.75
N ARG A 155 9.56 11.80 -5.31
CA ARG A 155 8.27 11.93 -4.60
C ARG A 155 7.63 10.59 -4.27
N ILE A 156 8.07 9.50 -4.90
CA ILE A 156 7.55 8.17 -4.62
C ILE A 156 8.26 7.59 -3.40
N LYS A 157 7.51 7.28 -2.34
CA LYS A 157 8.03 6.69 -1.10
C LYS A 157 7.39 5.33 -0.85
N VAL A 158 8.11 4.47 -0.12
CA VAL A 158 7.55 3.22 0.41
C VAL A 158 7.78 3.18 1.91
N HIS A 159 6.74 2.87 2.66
CA HIS A 159 6.82 2.62 4.09
C HIS A 159 6.33 1.21 4.40
N VAL A 160 7.18 0.43 5.04
CA VAL A 160 6.82 -0.91 5.50
C VAL A 160 6.73 -0.92 7.02
N ALA A 161 5.69 -1.54 7.55
CA ALA A 161 5.54 -1.79 8.95
C ALA A 161 5.66 -3.28 9.26
N GLU A 162 6.31 -3.55 10.38
CA GLU A 162 6.31 -4.86 11.05
C GLU A 162 5.83 -4.66 12.49
N PHE A 163 4.94 -5.53 12.97
CA PHE A 163 4.59 -5.59 14.38
C PHE A 163 5.49 -6.59 15.10
N SER A 164 6.44 -6.08 15.89
CA SER A 164 7.07 -6.87 16.96
C SER A 164 6.41 -6.47 18.28
N SER A 165 5.69 -7.39 18.93
CA SER A 165 5.09 -7.18 20.26
C SER A 165 4.18 -5.95 20.36
N GLN A 166 3.24 -5.78 19.42
CA GLN A 166 2.28 -4.65 19.33
C GLN A 166 2.89 -3.25 19.11
N ILE A 167 4.21 -3.13 18.95
CA ILE A 167 4.87 -1.88 18.57
C ILE A 167 5.03 -1.88 17.05
N CYS A 168 4.40 -0.92 16.36
CA CYS A 168 4.60 -0.69 14.94
C CYS A 168 5.92 0.03 14.69
N ARG A 169 6.85 -0.57 13.95
CA ARG A 169 8.05 0.10 13.43
C ARG A 169 7.90 0.32 11.92
N CYS A 170 7.91 1.58 11.50
CA CYS A 170 7.92 1.96 10.08
C CYS A 170 9.35 2.13 9.58
N HIS A 171 9.71 1.46 8.49
CA HIS A 171 10.96 1.70 7.76
C HIS A 171 10.64 2.33 6.40
N GLN A 172 11.36 3.40 6.06
CA GLN A 172 11.23 4.07 4.76
C GLN A 172 12.24 3.49 3.78
N PHE A 173 11.77 3.03 2.62
CA PHE A 173 12.63 2.65 1.51
C PHE A 173 12.61 3.76 0.46
N ILE A 174 13.78 4.33 0.19
CA ILE A 174 13.97 5.34 -0.86
C ILE A 174 14.41 4.60 -2.13
N GLY A 175 13.55 4.61 -3.15
CA GLY A 175 13.72 3.91 -4.42
C GLY A 175 14.78 4.52 -5.35
N SER A 176 15.95 4.93 -4.86
CA SER A 176 17.00 5.53 -5.70
C SER A 176 17.73 4.50 -6.59
N SER A 177 17.64 3.20 -6.29
CA SER A 177 18.56 2.20 -6.84
C SER A 177 17.90 0.99 -7.52
N GLY A 178 16.57 0.94 -7.63
CA GLY A 178 15.85 -0.18 -8.28
C GLY A 178 16.05 -1.57 -7.65
N LYS A 179 16.70 -1.65 -6.48
CA LYS A 179 16.96 -2.90 -5.74
C LYS A 179 16.18 -2.87 -4.43
N LEU A 180 15.03 -3.51 -4.41
CA LEU A 180 14.37 -3.95 -3.18
C LEU A 180 14.84 -5.37 -2.90
N PHE A 181 15.68 -5.52 -1.87
CA PHE A 181 16.04 -6.83 -1.34
C PHE A 181 14.97 -7.24 -0.33
N PHE A 182 14.11 -8.18 -0.73
CA PHE A 182 13.30 -8.95 0.21
C PHE A 182 14.12 -10.20 0.57
N THR A 183 14.71 -10.21 1.76
CA THR A 183 15.08 -11.48 2.40
C THR A 183 13.82 -11.97 3.09
N LEU A 184 13.20 -13.02 2.56
CA LEU A 184 12.16 -13.79 3.26
C LEU A 184 12.79 -14.53 4.45
#